data_AF-A0A8H7D2J4-F1
#
_entry.id   AF-A0A8H7D2J4-F1
#
_cell.length_a   1.000
_cell.length_b   1.000
_cell.length_c   1.000
_cell.angle_alpha   90.00
_cell.angle_beta   90.00
_cell.angle_gamma   90.00
#
_symmetry.space_group_name_H-M   'P 1'
#
loop_
_entity.id
_entity.type
_entity.pdbx_description
1 polymer ?
#
loop_
_entity_poly.entity_id
_entity_poly.type
_entity_poly.pdbx_seq_one_letter_code
_entity_poly.pdbx_strand_id
1 'polypeptide(L)'
;MHDVTSHILHSNEHTLAGLTLTFKRYRPLPASGTKCPNATRVALVFVHCIGTHKETWAPVIEYLYQFQSSASCSVIIAEAWSMDLPNHGEAAAINQKILLERPQGIFKRRQDIWESREIACAWFAKRLPWKRWNTHILDAFIQYGLRDLPTAAYPDRANGVTLSCTRGQEAAGYIYHQDSVDANKRLKDLCLKIPVHCIFGDEMDLITDETRRGIYQGRRMESITGIDGAGHLVTQETPFKLAQAVWTALNHDYANQGKYKL
;
A
#
# COMPACT_ATOMS: atom_id res chain seq x y z
N MET A 1 -20.49 -4.38 0.12
CA MET A 1 -20.10 -5.08 1.37
C MET A 1 -19.35 -6.33 0.95
N HIS A 2 -18.19 -6.61 1.55
CA HIS A 2 -17.25 -7.66 1.17
C HIS A 2 -16.77 -8.35 2.45
N ASP A 3 -16.32 -9.60 2.35
CA ASP A 3 -15.74 -10.33 3.49
C ASP A 3 -14.24 -10.02 3.62
N VAL A 4 -13.76 -9.85 4.85
CA VAL A 4 -12.35 -9.53 5.15
C VAL A 4 -11.82 -10.54 6.16
N THR A 5 -10.74 -11.24 5.79
CA THR A 5 -10.06 -12.20 6.67
C THR A 5 -8.58 -11.84 6.81
N SER A 6 -8.04 -11.99 8.03
CA SER A 6 -6.61 -11.80 8.30
C SER A 6 -5.86 -13.13 8.22
N HIS A 7 -4.64 -13.09 7.69
CA HIS A 7 -3.77 -14.25 7.55
C HIS A 7 -2.37 -13.91 8.06
N ILE A 8 -1.73 -14.87 8.73
CA ILE A 8 -0.38 -14.74 9.27
C ILE A 8 0.48 -15.85 8.69
N LEU A 9 1.61 -15.48 8.09
CA LEU A 9 2.60 -16.41 7.56
C LEU A 9 3.87 -16.30 8.40
N HIS A 10 4.09 -17.30 9.26
CA HIS A 10 5.34 -17.45 9.97
C HIS A 10 6.40 -18.03 9.02
N SER A 11 7.60 -17.48 9.08
CA SER A 11 8.76 -17.97 8.33
C SER A 11 9.82 -18.51 9.30
N ASN A 12 10.72 -19.35 8.80
CA ASN A 12 11.83 -19.90 9.58
C ASN A 12 13.11 -19.09 9.36
N GLU A 13 14.20 -19.34 10.10
CA GLU A 13 15.44 -18.57 9.92
C GLU A 13 16.04 -18.65 8.51
N HIS A 14 15.81 -19.76 7.80
CA HIS A 14 16.28 -19.95 6.42
C HIS A 14 15.41 -19.24 5.37
N THR A 15 14.23 -18.75 5.76
CA THR A 15 13.23 -18.14 4.87
C THR A 15 12.82 -16.79 5.45
N LEU A 16 13.11 -15.67 4.79
CA LEU A 16 12.83 -14.32 5.33
C LEU A 16 13.50 -14.03 6.70
N ALA A 17 14.51 -14.80 7.09
CA ALA A 17 15.23 -14.64 8.35
C ALA A 17 14.30 -14.61 9.57
N GLY A 18 13.31 -15.52 9.60
CA GLY A 18 12.37 -15.69 10.72
C GLY A 18 11.29 -14.60 10.84
N LEU A 19 11.22 -13.66 9.89
CA LEU A 19 10.21 -12.61 9.92
C LEU A 19 8.82 -13.12 9.52
N THR A 20 7.83 -12.81 10.34
CA THR A 20 6.43 -13.08 10.05
C THR A 20 5.86 -12.02 9.09
N LEU A 21 5.03 -12.45 8.15
CA LEU A 21 4.24 -11.59 7.27
C LEU A 21 2.77 -11.66 7.64
N THR A 22 2.06 -10.54 7.51
CA THR A 22 0.61 -10.46 7.78
C THR A 22 -0.14 -9.91 6.56
N PHE A 23 -1.30 -10.49 6.29
CA PHE A 23 -2.10 -10.19 5.11
C PHE A 23 -3.56 -9.98 5.48
N LYS A 24 -4.27 -9.20 4.66
CA LYS A 24 -5.73 -9.19 4.62
C LYS A 24 -6.21 -9.64 3.26
N ARG A 25 -7.16 -10.57 3.26
CA ARG A 25 -7.87 -11.04 2.08
C ARG A 25 -9.26 -10.43 2.07
N TYR A 26 -9.62 -9.84 0.95
CA TYR A 26 -10.91 -9.23 0.69
C TYR A 26 -11.62 -10.06 -0.38
N ARG A 27 -12.87 -10.43 -0.14
CA ARG A 27 -13.71 -11.15 -1.11
C ARG A 27 -15.02 -10.40 -1.32
N PRO A 28 -15.36 -10.03 -2.57
CA PRO A 28 -16.66 -9.41 -2.82
C PRO A 28 -17.76 -10.41 -2.46
N LEU A 29 -18.83 -9.94 -1.82
CA LEU A 29 -20.00 -10.78 -1.61
C LEU A 29 -20.59 -11.20 -2.97
N PRO A 30 -21.16 -12.41 -3.08
CA PRO A 30 -21.79 -12.87 -4.31
C PRO A 30 -22.83 -11.85 -4.79
N ALA A 31 -22.63 -11.30 -5.99
CA ALA A 31 -23.65 -10.48 -6.62
C ALA A 31 -24.82 -11.37 -7.06
N SER A 32 -26.05 -10.87 -6.88
CA SER A 32 -27.23 -11.45 -7.52
C SER A 32 -27.08 -11.35 -9.04
N GLY A 33 -26.71 -12.46 -9.70
CA GLY A 33 -26.53 -12.55 -11.15
C GLY A 33 -25.16 -12.10 -11.68
N THR A 34 -24.59 -12.87 -12.62
CA THR A 34 -23.32 -12.53 -13.28
C THR A 34 -23.55 -11.51 -14.40
N LYS A 35 -23.18 -10.23 -14.18
CA LYS A 35 -23.25 -9.18 -15.21
C LYS A 35 -22.21 -9.33 -16.34
N CYS A 36 -21.18 -10.15 -16.13
CA CYS A 36 -20.05 -10.32 -17.05
C CYS A 36 -19.70 -11.82 -17.22
N PRO A 37 -20.52 -12.64 -17.92
CA PRO A 37 -20.36 -14.10 -17.96
C PRO A 37 -19.04 -14.57 -18.59
N ASN A 38 -18.47 -13.76 -19.49
CA ASN A 38 -17.22 -14.07 -20.20
C ASN A 38 -16.00 -13.33 -19.63
N ALA A 39 -16.14 -12.63 -18.50
CA ALA A 39 -15.04 -11.87 -17.93
C ALA A 39 -13.99 -12.78 -17.29
N THR A 40 -12.71 -12.45 -17.48
CA THR A 40 -11.61 -13.15 -16.80
C THR A 40 -11.65 -12.88 -15.31
N ARG A 41 -11.43 -13.91 -14.49
CA ARG A 41 -11.36 -13.78 -13.04
C ARG A 41 -9.91 -13.57 -12.59
N VAL A 42 -9.68 -12.58 -11.75
CA VAL A 42 -8.35 -12.19 -11.28
C VAL A 42 -8.30 -12.07 -9.77
N ALA A 43 -7.11 -12.26 -9.21
CA ALA A 43 -6.77 -11.85 -7.86
C ALA A 43 -5.86 -10.61 -7.94
N LEU A 44 -6.09 -9.64 -7.07
CA LEU A 44 -5.23 -8.46 -6.97
C LEU A 44 -4.36 -8.56 -5.71
N VAL A 45 -3.11 -8.10 -5.81
CA VAL A 45 -2.17 -8.00 -4.70
C VAL A 45 -1.72 -6.55 -4.55
N PHE A 46 -1.88 -6.01 -3.35
CA PHE A 46 -1.58 -4.63 -2.99
C PHE A 46 -0.42 -4.59 -2.00
N VAL A 47 0.59 -3.79 -2.33
CA VAL A 47 1.81 -3.60 -1.55
C VAL A 47 1.90 -2.12 -1.16
N HIS A 48 2.02 -1.84 0.12
CA HIS A 48 2.04 -0.47 0.64
C HIS A 48 3.44 0.14 0.57
N CYS A 49 3.53 1.48 0.67
CA CYS A 49 4.79 2.21 0.73
C CYS A 49 5.30 2.37 2.17
N ILE A 50 6.53 2.85 2.33
CA ILE A 50 7.12 3.13 3.65
C ILE A 50 6.26 4.13 4.43
N GLY A 51 6.09 3.89 5.73
CA GLY A 51 5.32 4.75 6.63
C GLY A 51 3.80 4.54 6.57
N THR A 52 3.34 3.50 5.87
CA THR A 52 1.93 3.08 5.79
C THR A 52 1.78 1.59 6.13
N HIS A 53 0.63 0.97 5.87
CA HIS A 53 0.37 -0.45 6.15
C HIS A 53 -0.79 -0.98 5.29
N LYS A 54 -1.01 -2.30 5.31
CA LYS A 54 -1.93 -3.03 4.43
C LYS A 54 -3.38 -2.53 4.42
N GLU A 55 -3.89 -2.04 5.55
CA GLU A 55 -5.26 -1.52 5.66
C GLU A 55 -5.48 -0.20 4.93
N THR A 56 -4.42 0.56 4.61
CA THR A 56 -4.56 1.81 3.84
C THR A 56 -5.05 1.58 2.41
N TRP A 57 -5.01 0.34 1.91
CA TRP A 57 -5.60 -0.07 0.64
C TRP A 57 -7.10 -0.36 0.70
N ALA A 58 -7.70 -0.51 1.89
CA ALA A 58 -9.09 -0.95 2.03
C ALA A 58 -10.07 -0.04 1.26
N PRO A 59 -9.98 1.31 1.33
CA PRO A 59 -10.88 2.17 0.56
C PRO A 59 -10.74 1.99 -0.97
N VAL A 60 -9.52 1.80 -1.48
CA VAL A 60 -9.29 1.54 -2.92
C VAL A 60 -9.97 0.23 -3.34
N ILE A 61 -9.78 -0.83 -2.56
CA ILE A 61 -10.37 -2.15 -2.81
C ILE A 61 -11.91 -2.08 -2.79
N GLU A 62 -12.47 -1.34 -1.84
CA GLU A 62 -13.91 -1.12 -1.74
C GLU A 62 -14.48 -0.44 -2.99
N TYR A 63 -13.83 0.62 -3.47
CA TYR A 63 -14.25 1.30 -4.69
C TYR A 63 -14.12 0.41 -5.93
N LEU A 64 -13.07 -0.41 -6.04
CA LEU A 64 -12.94 -1.39 -7.12
C LEU A 64 -14.12 -2.37 -7.16
N TYR A 65 -14.56 -2.87 -6.00
CA TYR A 65 -15.76 -3.71 -5.94
C TYR A 65 -17.06 -2.96 -6.26
N GLN A 66 -17.15 -1.67 -5.91
CA GLN A 66 -18.29 -0.84 -6.31
C GLN A 66 -18.33 -0.66 -7.83
N PHE A 67 -17.20 -0.34 -8.47
CA PHE A 67 -17.12 -0.22 -9.94
C PHE A 67 -17.48 -1.53 -10.64
N GLN A 68 -16.98 -2.66 -10.13
CA GLN A 68 -17.34 -3.98 -10.65
C GLN A 68 -18.85 -4.28 -10.57
N SER A 69 -19.53 -3.82 -9.51
CA SER A 69 -20.97 -4.10 -9.35
C SER A 69 -21.87 -3.19 -10.20
N SER A 70 -21.36 -2.07 -10.68
CA SER A 70 -22.13 -1.03 -11.38
C SER A 70 -22.00 -1.07 -12.90
N ALA A 71 -20.99 -1.72 -13.48
CA ALA A 71 -20.73 -1.74 -14.92
C ALA A 71 -20.73 -3.15 -15.53
N SER A 72 -20.93 -3.25 -16.84
CA SER A 72 -20.42 -4.38 -17.61
C SER A 72 -18.89 -4.31 -17.63
N CYS A 73 -18.23 -5.47 -17.64
CA CYS A 73 -16.83 -5.58 -17.33
C CYS A 73 -16.16 -6.70 -18.12
N SER A 74 -14.89 -6.50 -18.48
CA SER A 74 -14.07 -7.54 -19.11
C SER A 74 -13.31 -8.38 -18.08
N VAL A 75 -13.35 -7.95 -16.81
CA VAL A 75 -12.62 -8.54 -15.70
C VAL A 75 -13.47 -8.60 -14.43
N ILE A 76 -13.32 -9.69 -13.68
CA ILE A 76 -13.91 -9.88 -12.35
C ILE A 76 -12.78 -10.06 -11.34
N ILE A 77 -12.66 -9.12 -10.41
CA ILE A 77 -11.84 -9.24 -9.20
C ILE A 77 -12.51 -10.26 -8.28
N ALA A 78 -11.97 -11.48 -8.25
CA ALA A 78 -12.46 -12.57 -7.42
C ALA A 78 -12.02 -12.41 -5.95
N GLU A 79 -10.88 -11.76 -5.75
CA GLU A 79 -10.31 -11.45 -4.44
C GLU A 79 -9.22 -10.38 -4.56
N ALA A 80 -8.99 -9.68 -3.46
CA ALA A 80 -7.87 -8.77 -3.30
C ALA A 80 -7.10 -9.13 -2.03
N TRP A 81 -5.79 -8.92 -2.05
CA TRP A 81 -4.90 -9.18 -0.94
C TRP A 81 -4.06 -7.93 -0.67
N SER A 82 -4.00 -7.47 0.58
CA SER A 82 -3.02 -6.48 1.01
C SER A 82 -2.08 -7.08 2.04
N MET A 83 -0.80 -6.73 1.96
CA MET A 83 0.27 -7.32 2.78
C MET A 83 1.04 -6.24 3.51
N ASP A 84 1.39 -6.50 4.78
CA ASP A 84 2.37 -5.69 5.50
C ASP A 84 3.79 -6.13 5.15
N LEU A 85 4.67 -5.17 4.89
CA LEU A 85 6.11 -5.39 4.97
C LEU A 85 6.47 -5.81 6.42
N PRO A 86 7.53 -6.62 6.63
CA PRO A 86 7.85 -7.16 7.95
C PRO A 86 8.01 -6.13 9.08
N ASN A 87 8.42 -4.91 8.74
CA ASN A 87 8.65 -3.81 9.67
C ASN A 87 7.50 -2.78 9.72
N HIS A 88 6.36 -3.06 9.08
CA HIS A 88 5.19 -2.18 9.09
C HIS A 88 3.94 -2.87 9.66
N GLY A 89 2.95 -2.05 10.01
CA GLY A 89 1.63 -2.51 10.45
C GLY A 89 1.68 -3.57 11.55
N GLU A 90 0.86 -4.59 11.38
CA GLU A 90 0.72 -5.69 12.34
C GLU A 90 1.97 -6.58 12.38
N ALA A 91 2.59 -6.83 11.22
CA ALA A 91 3.82 -7.59 11.12
C ALA A 91 4.96 -6.98 11.96
N ALA A 92 5.08 -5.65 12.01
CA ALA A 92 6.09 -4.97 12.82
C ALA A 92 5.96 -5.27 14.31
N ALA A 93 4.72 -5.34 14.81
CA ALA A 93 4.45 -5.63 16.20
C ALA A 93 4.86 -7.07 16.55
N ILE A 94 4.55 -8.03 15.67
CA ILE A 94 4.94 -9.44 15.81
C ILE A 94 6.47 -9.57 15.76
N ASN A 95 7.11 -8.90 14.81
CA ASN A 95 8.54 -9.03 14.53
C ASN A 95 9.43 -8.14 15.42
N GLN A 96 8.86 -7.39 16.36
CA GLN A 96 9.57 -6.27 16.99
C GLN A 96 10.93 -6.62 17.56
N LYS A 97 11.06 -7.77 18.23
CA LYS A 97 12.34 -8.20 18.83
C LYS A 97 13.41 -8.42 17.76
N ILE A 98 13.07 -9.16 16.70
CA ILE A 98 13.96 -9.43 15.57
C ILE A 98 14.34 -8.12 14.86
N LEU A 99 13.39 -7.19 14.73
CA LEU A 99 13.63 -5.90 14.06
C LEU A 99 14.56 -4.97 14.85
N LEU A 100 14.59 -5.07 16.18
CA LEU A 100 15.51 -4.27 17.01
C LEU A 100 16.97 -4.67 16.82
N GLU A 101 17.22 -5.91 16.41
CA GLU A 101 18.57 -6.43 16.10
C GLU A 101 19.05 -6.03 14.70
N ARG A 102 18.18 -5.40 13.89
CA ARG A 102 18.48 -4.97 12.52
C ARG A 102 18.92 -3.50 12.44
N PRO A 103 19.52 -3.06 11.32
CA PRO A 103 19.88 -1.67 11.13
C PRO A 103 18.70 -0.71 11.39
N GLN A 104 18.97 0.34 12.16
CA GLN A 104 18.04 1.43 12.42
C GLN A 104 18.56 2.69 11.72
N GLY A 105 17.68 3.42 11.04
CA GLY A 105 17.99 4.76 10.56
C GLY A 105 17.75 5.82 11.64
N ILE A 106 18.07 7.08 11.32
CA ILE A 106 17.93 8.20 12.27
C ILE A 106 16.99 9.27 11.70
N PHE A 107 15.77 9.35 12.24
CA PHE A 107 14.91 10.52 12.11
C PHE A 107 14.87 11.32 13.41
N LYS A 108 15.70 12.37 13.50
CA LYS A 108 15.82 13.20 14.72
C LYS A 108 14.52 13.92 15.12
N ARG A 109 13.68 14.28 14.15
CA ARG A 109 12.48 15.12 14.36
C ARG A 109 11.15 14.37 14.25
N ARG A 110 11.18 13.06 13.98
CA ARG A 110 9.94 12.27 13.85
C ARG A 110 9.41 11.93 15.24
N GLN A 111 8.22 12.45 15.54
CA GLN A 111 7.48 12.06 16.73
C GLN A 111 7.02 10.60 16.59
N ASP A 112 7.14 9.85 17.68
CA ASP A 112 6.92 8.40 17.69
C ASP A 112 6.04 7.94 18.86
N ILE A 113 5.74 8.82 19.81
CA ILE A 113 4.93 8.52 20.99
C ILE A 113 3.89 9.63 21.20
N TRP A 114 2.68 9.22 21.58
CA TRP A 114 1.57 10.07 21.96
C TRP A 114 0.89 9.50 23.21
N GLU A 115 0.22 10.36 23.98
CA GLU A 115 -0.50 9.97 25.19
C GLU A 115 -1.72 9.08 24.90
N SER A 116 -2.36 9.25 23.75
CA SER A 116 -3.50 8.43 23.31
C SER A 116 -3.63 8.44 21.78
N ARG A 117 -4.49 7.57 21.24
CA ARG A 117 -4.80 7.52 19.80
C ARG A 117 -5.51 8.79 19.33
N GLU A 118 -6.36 9.38 20.18
CA GLU A 118 -7.07 10.63 19.89
C GLU A 118 -6.08 11.79 19.74
N ILE A 119 -5.10 11.88 20.64
CA ILE A 119 -4.04 12.90 20.57
C ILE A 119 -3.15 12.67 19.35
N ALA A 120 -2.82 11.40 19.04
CA ALA A 120 -2.11 11.07 17.82
C ALA A 120 -2.89 11.48 16.56
N CYS A 121 -4.19 11.16 16.50
CA CYS A 121 -5.08 11.56 15.40
C CYS A 121 -5.08 13.07 15.20
N ALA A 122 -5.31 13.84 16.26
CA ALA A 122 -5.28 15.30 16.21
C ALA A 122 -3.91 15.85 15.78
N TRP A 123 -2.82 15.14 16.10
CA TRP A 123 -1.48 15.50 15.68
C TRP A 123 -1.26 15.27 14.18
N PHE A 124 -1.65 14.10 13.67
CA PHE A 124 -1.51 13.73 12.25
C PHE A 124 -2.40 14.58 11.35
N ALA A 125 -3.67 14.75 11.70
CA ALA A 125 -4.66 15.49 10.90
C ALA A 125 -4.24 16.96 10.62
N LYS A 126 -3.34 17.54 11.42
CA LYS A 126 -2.87 18.91 11.27
C LYS A 126 -1.58 19.05 10.44
N ARG A 127 -0.90 17.96 10.10
CA ARG A 127 0.47 17.97 9.56
C ARG A 127 0.57 17.28 8.22
N LEU A 128 1.37 17.84 7.32
CA LEU A 128 1.70 17.17 6.07
C LEU A 128 2.62 15.96 6.33
N PRO A 129 2.47 14.87 5.56
CA PRO A 129 1.49 14.73 4.46
C PRO A 129 0.07 14.34 4.94
N TRP A 130 -0.08 13.84 6.17
CA TRP A 130 -1.33 13.25 6.69
C TRP A 130 -2.56 14.17 6.67
N LYS A 131 -2.38 15.49 6.74
CA LYS A 131 -3.46 16.49 6.60
C LYS A 131 -4.23 16.34 5.28
N ARG A 132 -3.58 15.85 4.22
CA ARG A 132 -4.21 15.65 2.89
C ARG A 132 -4.86 14.29 2.74
N TRP A 133 -4.66 13.37 3.68
CA TRP A 133 -5.17 12.02 3.55
C TRP A 133 -6.69 12.00 3.62
N ASN A 134 -7.29 11.09 2.85
CA ASN A 134 -8.69 10.74 3.00
C ASN A 134 -8.95 10.29 4.44
N THR A 135 -10.08 10.73 5.01
CA THR A 135 -10.41 10.51 6.42
C THR A 135 -10.44 9.03 6.78
N HIS A 136 -11.00 8.16 5.93
CA HIS A 136 -11.05 6.72 6.19
C HIS A 136 -9.67 6.07 6.20
N ILE A 137 -8.73 6.60 5.41
CA ILE A 137 -7.34 6.12 5.40
C ILE A 137 -6.61 6.61 6.65
N LEU A 138 -6.82 7.86 7.05
CA LEU A 138 -6.26 8.38 8.30
C LEU A 138 -6.80 7.60 9.50
N ASP A 139 -8.10 7.31 9.55
CA ASP A 139 -8.72 6.51 10.61
C ASP A 139 -8.10 5.11 10.67
N ALA A 140 -7.95 4.45 9.52
CA ALA A 140 -7.25 3.17 9.43
C ALA A 140 -5.80 3.28 9.92
N PHE A 141 -5.11 4.37 9.61
CA PHE A 141 -3.76 4.62 10.09
C PHE A 141 -3.67 4.79 11.61
N ILE A 142 -4.59 5.53 12.21
CA ILE A 142 -4.66 5.67 13.67
C ILE A 142 -5.01 4.35 14.35
N GLN A 143 -5.85 3.53 13.72
CA GLN A 143 -6.26 2.23 14.27
C GLN A 143 -5.15 1.18 14.18
N TYR A 144 -4.53 1.01 13.01
CA TYR A 144 -3.63 -0.12 12.73
C TYR A 144 -2.14 0.28 12.63
N GLY A 145 -1.86 1.54 12.32
CA GLY A 145 -0.51 2.09 12.25
C GLY A 145 0.08 2.46 13.63
N LEU A 146 -0.75 2.46 14.67
CA LEU A 146 -0.36 2.68 16.07
C LEU A 146 -0.60 1.44 16.93
N ARG A 147 0.19 1.31 17.99
CA ARG A 147 0.08 0.26 19.00
C ARG A 147 0.31 0.82 20.39
N ASP A 148 -0.23 0.12 21.36
CA ASP A 148 -0.17 0.55 22.75
C ASP A 148 1.22 0.28 23.34
N LEU A 149 1.64 1.15 24.26
CA LEU A 149 2.87 1.00 25.05
C LEU A 149 2.58 0.15 26.31
N PRO A 150 3.57 -0.57 26.88
CA PRO A 150 4.97 -0.65 26.45
C PRO A 150 5.18 -1.53 25.21
N THR A 151 6.29 -1.30 24.51
CA THR A 151 6.75 -2.17 23.42
C THR A 151 8.23 -2.50 23.62
N ALA A 152 8.79 -3.49 22.93
CA ALA A 152 10.22 -3.83 23.09
C ALA A 152 11.20 -2.68 22.75
N ALA A 153 10.76 -1.67 21.99
CA ALA A 153 11.52 -0.48 21.64
C ALA A 153 11.42 0.61 22.72
N TYR A 154 10.38 0.53 23.56
CA TYR A 154 10.07 1.47 24.62
C TYR A 154 9.61 0.70 25.88
N PRO A 155 10.50 -0.12 26.49
CA PRO A 155 10.12 -0.99 27.60
C PRO A 155 9.74 -0.21 28.85
N ASP A 156 10.34 0.97 29.06
CA ASP A 156 10.14 1.80 30.26
C ASP A 156 8.94 2.76 30.16
N ARG A 157 8.12 2.65 29.11
CA ARG A 157 6.95 3.50 28.89
C ARG A 157 5.67 2.70 29.14
N ALA A 158 5.05 2.91 30.29
CA ALA A 158 3.88 2.12 30.70
C ALA A 158 2.59 2.46 29.94
N ASN A 159 2.44 3.71 29.45
CA ASN A 159 1.19 4.21 28.89
C ASN A 159 1.41 4.96 27.57
N GLY A 160 0.33 5.10 26.82
CA GLY A 160 0.28 5.82 25.55
C GLY A 160 0.37 4.90 24.34
N VAL A 161 0.59 5.49 23.18
CA VAL A 161 0.69 4.78 21.90
C VAL A 161 1.93 5.20 21.14
N THR A 162 2.43 4.29 20.31
CA THR A 162 3.59 4.50 19.45
C THR A 162 3.33 3.96 18.05
N LEU A 163 4.15 4.35 17.06
CA LEU A 163 4.05 3.78 15.73
C LEU A 163 4.33 2.26 15.77
N SER A 164 3.57 1.50 14.99
CA SER A 164 3.89 0.08 14.75
C SER A 164 5.19 -0.05 13.97
N CYS A 165 5.35 0.72 12.89
CA CYS A 165 6.65 0.94 12.24
C CYS A 165 7.42 2.02 13.01
N THR A 166 8.37 1.61 13.85
CA THR A 166 9.16 2.57 14.65
C THR A 166 9.88 3.57 13.75
N ARG A 167 10.13 4.78 14.24
CA ARG A 167 10.90 5.80 13.48
C ARG A 167 12.26 5.29 12.97
N GLY A 168 12.90 4.37 13.70
CA GLY A 168 14.18 3.79 13.33
C GLY A 168 14.05 2.84 12.14
N GLN A 169 13.02 1.98 12.16
CA GLN A 169 12.72 1.07 11.06
C GLN A 169 12.23 1.80 9.80
N GLU A 170 11.43 2.85 9.97
CA GLU A 170 11.00 3.66 8.84
C GLU A 170 12.19 4.38 8.20
N ALA A 171 13.06 4.99 9.01
CA ALA A 171 14.29 5.61 8.53
C ALA A 171 15.21 4.58 7.84
N ALA A 172 15.26 3.35 8.34
CA ALA A 172 16.05 2.27 7.72
C ALA A 172 15.55 1.92 6.31
N GLY A 173 14.25 2.07 6.05
CA GLY A 173 13.66 1.86 4.73
C GLY A 173 14.22 2.79 3.64
N TYR A 174 14.86 3.90 4.01
CA TYR A 174 15.46 4.86 3.07
C TYR A 174 16.97 4.69 2.90
N ILE A 175 17.62 3.74 3.59
CA ILE A 175 19.09 3.60 3.54
C ILE A 175 19.58 3.02 2.20
N TYR A 176 18.84 2.04 1.64
CA TYR A 176 19.29 1.27 0.48
C TYR A 176 18.74 1.81 -0.84
N HIS A 177 19.15 3.03 -1.23
CA HIS A 177 18.71 3.66 -2.47
C HIS A 177 19.02 2.83 -3.74
N GLN A 178 20.07 2.01 -3.71
CA GLN A 178 20.48 1.18 -4.85
C GLN A 178 19.40 0.15 -5.23
N ASP A 179 18.64 -0.37 -4.27
CA ASP A 179 17.56 -1.32 -4.53
C ASP A 179 16.48 -0.71 -5.43
N SER A 180 16.18 0.57 -5.25
CA SER A 180 15.23 1.31 -6.10
C SER A 180 15.76 1.49 -7.52
N VAL A 181 17.08 1.69 -7.68
CA VAL A 181 17.72 1.79 -8.99
C VAL A 181 17.67 0.44 -9.72
N ASP A 182 17.98 -0.65 -9.02
CA ASP A 182 18.00 -1.99 -9.61
C ASP A 182 16.60 -2.52 -9.89
N ALA A 183 15.61 -2.21 -9.04
CA ALA A 183 14.20 -2.45 -9.32
C ALA A 183 13.75 -1.71 -10.59
N ASN A 184 14.14 -0.44 -10.73
CA ASN A 184 13.84 0.36 -11.93
C ASN A 184 14.47 -0.21 -13.21
N LYS A 185 15.65 -0.84 -13.13
CA LYS A 185 16.24 -1.57 -14.27
C LYS A 185 15.40 -2.79 -14.62
N ARG A 186 15.04 -3.61 -13.63
CA ARG A 186 14.18 -4.80 -13.82
C ARG A 186 12.80 -4.45 -14.38
N LEU A 187 12.25 -3.29 -13.99
CA LEU A 187 10.97 -2.81 -14.50
C LEU A 187 10.97 -2.68 -16.03
N LYS A 188 12.09 -2.27 -16.63
CA LYS A 188 12.24 -2.17 -18.09
C LYS A 188 12.00 -3.51 -18.78
N ASP A 189 12.52 -4.60 -18.21
CA ASP A 189 12.34 -5.95 -18.76
C ASP A 189 10.92 -6.47 -18.56
N LEU A 190 10.27 -6.09 -17.45
CA LEU A 190 8.87 -6.46 -17.17
C LEU A 190 7.90 -5.77 -18.13
N CYS A 191 8.12 -4.50 -18.45
CA CYS A 191 7.34 -3.74 -19.45
C CYS A 191 7.31 -4.38 -20.84
N LEU A 192 8.22 -5.32 -21.15
CA LEU A 192 8.21 -6.07 -22.41
C LEU A 192 7.37 -7.34 -22.37
N LYS A 193 7.05 -7.84 -21.17
CA LYS A 193 6.43 -9.15 -20.94
C LYS A 193 4.99 -9.05 -20.46
N ILE A 194 4.66 -8.00 -19.72
CA ILE A 194 3.34 -7.77 -19.15
C ILE A 194 2.94 -6.30 -19.33
N PRO A 195 1.63 -6.00 -19.42
CA PRO A 195 1.15 -4.64 -19.31
C PRO A 195 1.61 -4.01 -17.99
N VAL A 196 2.22 -2.85 -18.06
CA VAL A 196 2.65 -2.08 -16.89
C VAL A 196 2.04 -0.69 -16.98
N HIS A 197 1.20 -0.36 -16.01
CA HIS A 197 0.55 0.94 -15.90
C HIS A 197 1.24 1.77 -14.83
N CYS A 198 1.47 3.04 -15.14
CA CYS A 198 2.04 4.00 -14.20
C CYS A 198 0.99 5.05 -13.85
N ILE A 199 0.61 5.17 -12.58
CA ILE A 199 -0.43 6.11 -12.12
C ILE A 199 0.20 7.04 -11.09
N PHE A 200 0.06 8.35 -11.27
CA PHE A 200 0.68 9.38 -10.44
C PHE A 200 -0.30 10.48 -10.07
N GLY A 201 0.02 11.23 -9.01
CA GLY A 201 -0.58 12.54 -8.77
C GLY A 201 0.04 13.59 -9.69
N ASP A 202 -0.78 14.53 -10.14
CA ASP A 202 -0.33 15.64 -10.98
C ASP A 202 0.19 16.85 -10.19
N GLU A 203 -0.13 16.94 -8.90
CA GLU A 203 0.46 17.96 -8.03
C GLU A 203 1.91 17.58 -7.67
N MET A 204 2.84 18.50 -7.93
CA MET A 204 4.24 18.33 -7.54
C MET A 204 4.40 18.66 -6.05
N ASP A 205 4.82 17.67 -5.27
CA ASP A 205 5.00 17.78 -3.83
C ASP A 205 6.36 17.21 -3.35
N LEU A 206 6.38 15.99 -2.83
CA LEU A 206 7.53 15.31 -2.25
C LEU A 206 8.50 14.80 -3.31
N ILE A 207 7.99 14.54 -4.53
CA ILE A 207 8.75 13.94 -5.62
C ILE A 207 8.84 14.92 -6.79
N THR A 208 10.06 15.16 -7.27
CA THR A 208 10.30 16.02 -8.42
C THR A 208 9.77 15.39 -9.71
N ASP A 209 9.42 16.23 -10.69
CA ASP A 209 9.00 15.74 -12.00
C ASP A 209 10.09 14.91 -12.69
N GLU A 210 11.35 15.25 -12.49
CA GLU A 210 12.49 14.45 -12.97
C GLU A 210 12.47 13.03 -12.40
N THR A 211 12.30 12.90 -11.08
CA THR A 211 12.21 11.59 -10.41
C THR A 211 11.01 10.79 -10.91
N ARG A 212 9.85 11.45 -11.04
CA ARG A 212 8.62 10.85 -11.57
C ARG A 212 8.83 10.31 -12.99
N ARG A 213 9.38 11.14 -13.87
CA ARG A 213 9.69 10.76 -15.26
C ARG A 213 10.71 9.63 -15.33
N GLY A 214 11.69 9.60 -14.42
CA GLY A 214 12.70 8.53 -14.33
C GLY A 214 12.11 7.13 -14.16
N ILE A 215 10.89 7.00 -13.62
CA ILE A 215 10.19 5.72 -13.44
C ILE A 215 9.70 5.16 -14.78
N TYR A 216 9.23 6.00 -15.71
CA TYR A 216 8.59 5.51 -16.95
C TYR A 216 9.35 5.85 -18.23
N GLN A 217 10.18 6.89 -18.25
CA GLN A 217 10.95 7.25 -19.44
C GLN A 217 11.89 6.10 -19.85
N GLY A 218 11.94 5.81 -21.15
CA GLY A 218 12.74 4.73 -21.70
C GLY A 218 12.19 3.31 -21.44
N ARG A 219 10.95 3.20 -20.95
CA ARG A 219 10.25 1.91 -20.73
C ARG A 219 8.95 1.88 -21.53
N ARG A 220 8.54 0.67 -21.92
CA ARG A 220 7.29 0.44 -22.65
C ARG A 220 6.12 0.31 -21.67
N MET A 221 5.68 1.42 -21.12
CA MET A 221 4.46 1.44 -20.29
C MET A 221 3.23 1.20 -21.17
N GLU A 222 2.26 0.46 -20.64
CA GLU A 222 0.95 0.30 -21.27
C GLU A 222 0.13 1.59 -21.17
N SER A 223 0.16 2.23 -20.00
CA SER A 223 -0.34 3.60 -19.84
C SER A 223 0.46 4.37 -18.80
N ILE A 224 0.41 5.70 -18.93
CA ILE A 224 0.89 6.65 -17.94
C ILE A 224 -0.27 7.59 -17.64
N THR A 225 -0.76 7.59 -16.40
CA THR A 225 -1.98 8.27 -15.99
C THR A 225 -1.67 9.26 -14.88
N GLY A 226 -2.01 10.53 -15.09
CA GLY A 226 -2.01 11.57 -14.06
C GLY A 226 -3.37 11.67 -13.36
N ILE A 227 -3.37 11.92 -12.05
CA ILE A 227 -4.56 12.16 -11.24
C ILE A 227 -4.50 13.60 -10.74
N ASP A 228 -5.39 14.41 -11.30
CA ASP A 228 -5.59 15.80 -10.92
C ASP A 228 -5.98 15.94 -9.44
N GLY A 229 -5.40 16.93 -8.77
CA GLY A 229 -5.65 17.23 -7.35
C GLY A 229 -5.02 16.26 -6.35
N ALA A 230 -4.07 15.41 -6.78
CA ALA A 230 -3.35 14.48 -5.91
C ALA A 230 -1.83 14.70 -5.99
N GLY A 231 -1.15 14.57 -4.86
CA GLY A 231 0.31 14.57 -4.74
C GLY A 231 0.90 13.16 -4.83
N HIS A 232 2.11 12.97 -4.28
CA HIS A 232 2.85 11.72 -4.32
C HIS A 232 2.09 10.55 -3.66
N LEU A 233 1.36 10.82 -2.58
CA LEU A 233 0.63 9.80 -1.81
C LEU A 233 -0.79 9.59 -2.35
N VAL A 234 -0.92 9.37 -3.66
CA VAL A 234 -2.21 9.21 -4.36
C VAL A 234 -3.14 8.22 -3.67
N THR A 235 -2.61 7.07 -3.22
CA THR A 235 -3.36 6.04 -2.50
C THR A 235 -4.02 6.62 -1.25
N GLN A 236 -3.30 7.42 -0.48
CA GLN A 236 -3.78 7.98 0.77
C GLN A 236 -4.64 9.24 0.57
N GLU A 237 -4.36 10.05 -0.45
CA GLU A 237 -5.08 11.31 -0.70
C GLU A 237 -6.41 11.11 -1.41
N THR A 238 -6.45 10.28 -2.46
CA THR A 238 -7.65 10.12 -3.30
C THR A 238 -7.89 8.66 -3.71
N PRO A 239 -8.23 7.78 -2.73
CA PRO A 239 -8.44 6.35 -3.01
C PRO A 239 -9.51 6.09 -4.07
N PHE A 240 -10.52 6.96 -4.19
CA PHE A 240 -11.55 6.88 -5.23
C PHE A 240 -10.96 7.07 -6.64
N LYS A 241 -10.24 8.17 -6.88
CA LYS A 241 -9.67 8.46 -8.20
C LYS A 241 -8.61 7.42 -8.57
N LEU A 242 -7.83 6.95 -7.59
CA LEU A 242 -6.88 5.85 -7.81
C LEU A 242 -7.61 4.56 -8.22
N ALA A 243 -8.66 4.17 -7.48
CA ALA A 243 -9.45 2.99 -7.81
C ALA A 243 -10.06 3.10 -9.21
N GLN A 244 -10.51 4.30 -9.61
CA GLN A 244 -11.05 4.55 -10.94
C GLN A 244 -9.97 4.32 -12.02
N ALA A 245 -8.78 4.89 -11.85
CA ALA A 245 -7.67 4.70 -12.78
C ALA A 245 -7.23 3.23 -12.90
N VAL A 246 -7.16 2.52 -11.76
CA VAL A 246 -6.87 1.07 -11.72
C VAL A 246 -7.97 0.28 -12.43
N TRP A 247 -9.24 0.59 -12.18
CA TRP A 247 -10.37 -0.07 -12.83
C TRP A 247 -10.36 0.11 -14.35
N THR A 248 -10.03 1.32 -14.83
CA THR A 248 -9.86 1.60 -16.26
C THR A 248 -8.73 0.79 -16.87
N ALA A 249 -7.56 0.72 -16.21
CA ALA A 249 -6.42 -0.07 -16.66
C ALA A 249 -6.77 -1.57 -16.74
N LEU A 250 -7.39 -2.12 -15.69
CA LEU A 250 -7.83 -3.52 -15.68
C LEU A 250 -8.82 -3.82 -16.81
N ASN A 251 -9.85 -2.98 -17.02
CA ASN A 251 -10.77 -3.24 -18.12
C ASN A 251 -10.12 -3.10 -19.50
N HIS A 252 -9.18 -2.17 -19.66
CA HIS A 252 -8.39 -2.02 -20.88
C HIS A 252 -7.63 -3.32 -21.21
N ASP A 253 -6.86 -3.85 -20.25
CA ASP A 253 -6.03 -5.03 -20.49
C ASP A 253 -6.87 -6.27 -20.80
N TYR A 254 -7.94 -6.47 -20.04
CA TYR A 254 -8.76 -7.66 -20.14
C TYR A 254 -9.75 -7.61 -21.31
N ALA A 255 -10.10 -6.41 -21.80
CA ALA A 255 -10.77 -6.27 -23.10
C ALA A 255 -9.83 -6.55 -24.28
N ASN A 256 -8.51 -6.40 -24.10
CA ASN A 256 -7.49 -6.53 -25.14
C ASN A 256 -6.62 -7.79 -25.02
N GLN A 257 -6.99 -8.76 -24.18
CA GLN A 257 -6.19 -9.94 -23.83
C GLN A 257 -5.60 -10.73 -25.01
N GLY A 258 -6.21 -10.66 -26.20
CA GLY A 258 -5.67 -11.26 -27.43
C GLY A 258 -4.31 -10.71 -27.89
N LYS A 259 -3.85 -9.57 -27.36
CA LYS A 259 -2.56 -8.94 -27.70
C LYS A 259 -1.37 -9.46 -26.90
N TYR A 260 -1.60 -10.05 -25.73
CA TYR A 260 -0.56 -10.43 -24.76
C TYR A 260 -0.57 -11.95 -24.52
N LYS A 261 -0.45 -12.74 -25.59
CA LYS A 261 -0.12 -14.16 -25.42
C LYS A 261 1.37 -14.25 -25.07
N LEU A 262 1.65 -14.67 -23.83
CA LEU A 262 2.97 -15.13 -23.39
C LEU A 262 3.45 -16.29 -24.28
#